data_AF-A0A966A5C7-F1
#
_entry.id   AF-A0A966A5C7-F1
#
_cell.length_a   1.000
_cell.length_b   1.000
_cell.length_c   1.000
_cell.angle_alpha   90.00
_cell.angle_beta   90.00
_cell.angle_gamma   90.00
#
_symmetry.space_group_name_H-M   'P 1'
#
loop_
_entity.id
_entity.type
_entity.pdbx_description
1 polymer ?
#
loop_
_entity_poly.entity_id
_entity_poly.type
_entity_poly.pdbx_seq_one_letter_code
_entity_poly.pdbx_strand_id
1 'polypeptide(L)' 'MDLWMKIGSAILLVAMLIVLIPRARQMLKESPKGTTPQWISFLIPIGIVVLFVLLLMQMV' A
#
# COMPACT_ATOMS: atom_id res chain seq x y z
N MET A 1 -19.51 24.32 1.53
CA MET A 1 -19.37 23.68 0.21
C MET A 1 -20.75 23.52 -0.37
N ASP A 2 -21.07 24.31 -1.38
CA ASP A 2 -22.34 24.27 -2.08
C ASP A 2 -22.58 22.91 -2.75
N LEU A 3 -23.83 22.47 -2.85
CA LEU A 3 -24.21 21.17 -3.42
C LEU A 3 -23.64 20.97 -4.83
N TRP A 4 -23.68 22.02 -5.64
CA TRP A 4 -23.10 22.05 -6.98
C TRP A 4 -21.59 21.82 -7.00
N MET A 5 -20.87 22.37 -6.02
CA MET A 5 -19.43 22.15 -5.88
C MET A 5 -19.12 20.70 -5.49
N LYS A 6 -19.93 20.10 -4.61
CA LYS A 6 -19.80 18.68 -4.24
C LYS A 6 -20.02 17.78 -5.45
N ILE A 7 -21.07 18.02 -6.23
CA ILE A 7 -21.39 17.25 -7.44
C ILE A 7 -20.26 17.39 -8.48
N GLY A 8 -19.81 18.62 -8.76
CA GLY A 8 -18.71 18.87 -9.69
C GLY A 8 -17.41 18.18 -9.26
N SER A 9 -17.06 18.27 -7.97
CA SER A 9 -15.86 17.60 -7.44
C SER A 9 -15.97 16.07 -7.51
N ALA A 10 -17.15 15.50 -7.26
CA ALA A 10 -17.39 14.06 -7.35
C ALA A 10 -17.26 13.55 -8.79
N ILE A 11 -17.80 14.29 -9.77
CA ILE A 11 -17.65 13.95 -11.20
C ILE A 11 -16.17 13.98 -11.60
N LEU A 12 -15.42 15.00 -11.18
CA LEU A 12 -13.98 15.08 -11.45
C LEU A 12 -13.19 13.92 -10.83
N LEU A 13 -13.52 13.52 -9.59
CA LEU A 13 -12.90 12.36 -8.96
C LEU A 13 -13.21 11.05 -9.70
N VAL A 14 -14.45 10.85 -10.12
CA VAL A 14 -14.84 9.67 -10.91
C VAL A 14 -14.10 9.67 -12.26
N ALA A 15 -14.04 10.82 -12.94
CA ALA A 15 -13.30 10.95 -14.20
C ALA A 15 -11.80 10.65 -14.01
N MET A 16 -11.19 11.13 -12.93
CA MET A 16 -9.81 10.83 -12.56
C MET A 16 -9.60 9.32 -12.38
N LEU A 17 -10.50 8.65 -11.65
CA LEU A 17 -10.44 7.21 -11.45
C LEU A 17 -10.56 6.43 -12.77
N ILE A 18 -11.45 6.83 -13.66
CA ILE A 18 -11.60 6.19 -14.99
C ILE A 18 -10.28 6.26 -15.78
N VAL A 19 -9.54 7.36 -15.68
CA VAL A 19 -8.24 7.54 -16.36
C VAL A 19 -7.11 6.78 -15.64
N LEU A 20 -7.14 6.74 -14.30
CA LEU A 20 -6.05 6.16 -13.50
C LEU A 20 -6.14 4.63 -13.39
N ILE A 21 -7.33 4.08 -13.24
CA ILE A 21 -7.57 2.63 -13.09
C ILE A 21 -6.92 1.78 -14.19
N PRO A 22 -7.01 2.08 -15.50
CA PRO A 22 -6.39 1.25 -16.53
C PRO A 22 -4.87 1.19 -16.37
N ARG A 23 -4.24 2.34 -16.09
CA ARG A 23 -2.79 2.42 -15.84
C ARG A 23 -2.40 1.68 -14.56
N ALA A 24 -3.17 1.85 -13.49
CA ALA A 24 -2.95 1.12 -12.24
C ALA A 24 -3.07 -0.40 -12.45
N ARG A 25 -4.06 -0.86 -13.23
CA ARG A 25 -4.20 -2.27 -13.60
C ARG A 25 -3.03 -2.77 -14.43
N GLN A 26 -2.53 -1.97 -15.36
CA GLN A 26 -1.34 -2.29 -16.13
C GLN A 26 -0.12 -2.45 -15.23
N MET A 27 0.13 -1.47 -14.35
CA MET A 27 1.22 -1.53 -13.37
C MET A 27 1.14 -2.77 -12.49
N LEU A 28 -0.06 -3.12 -11.99
CA LEU A 28 -0.25 -4.33 -11.16
C LEU A 28 0.01 -5.63 -11.93
N LYS A 29 -0.25 -5.66 -13.25
CA LYS A 29 0.01 -6.83 -14.10
C LYS A 29 1.48 -6.96 -14.48
N GLU A 30 2.14 -5.84 -14.75
CA GLU A 30 3.52 -5.78 -15.22
C GLU A 30 4.55 -5.76 -14.09
N SER A 31 4.15 -5.40 -12.86
CA SER A 31 5.04 -5.40 -11.71
C SER A 31 5.47 -6.82 -11.33
N PRO A 32 6.74 -7.02 -10.92
CA PRO A 32 7.19 -8.29 -10.36
C PRO A 32 6.32 -8.67 -9.17
N LYS A 33 5.67 -9.83 -9.24
CA LYS A 33 4.91 -10.35 -8.11
C LYS A 33 5.89 -10.81 -7.05
N GLY A 34 5.68 -10.36 -5.80
CA GLY A 34 6.45 -10.83 -4.65
C GLY A 34 6.36 -12.35 -4.55
N THR A 35 7.47 -13.05 -4.71
CA THR A 35 7.54 -14.52 -4.55
C THR A 35 7.61 -14.88 -3.07
N THR A 36 7.17 -16.09 -2.69
CA THR A 36 7.23 -16.57 -1.29
C THR A 36 8.62 -16.39 -0.66
N PRO A 37 9.76 -16.65 -1.35
CA PRO A 37 11.10 -16.36 -0.82
C PRO A 37 11.36 -14.88 -0.53
N GLN A 38 10.81 -13.95 -1.30
CA GLN A 38 10.97 -12.50 -1.08
C GLN A 38 10.21 -12.04 0.16
N TRP A 39 9.03 -12.62 0.40
CA TRP A 39 8.27 -12.38 1.63
C TRP A 39 8.96 -12.95 2.87
N ILE A 40 9.58 -14.13 2.76
CA ILE A 40 10.40 -14.69 3.84
C ILE A 40 11.61 -13.78 4.11
N SER A 41 12.31 -13.32 3.06
CA SER A 41 13.43 -12.40 3.19
C SER A 41 13.04 -11.08 3.89
N PHE A 42 11.83 -10.56 3.62
CA PHE A 42 11.29 -9.38 4.31
C PHE A 42 10.90 -9.65 5.76
N LEU A 43 10.44 -10.87 6.07
CA LEU A 43 10.03 -11.25 7.43
C LEU A 43 11.21 -11.39 8.39
N ILE A 44 12.38 -11.81 7.90
CA ILE A 44 13.60 -11.97 8.71
C ILE A 44 14.01 -10.67 9.44
N PRO A 45 14.22 -9.51 8.77
CA PRO A 45 14.60 -8.27 9.46
C PRO A 45 13.50 -7.78 10.42
N ILE A 46 12.22 -7.98 10.08
CA ILE A 46 11.11 -7.66 10.99
C ILE A 46 11.19 -8.53 12.26
N GLY A 47 11.39 -9.83 12.09
CA GLY A 47 11.55 -10.77 13.19
C GLY A 47 12.71 -10.38 14.11
N ILE A 48 13.85 -9.94 13.54
CA ILE A 48 15.00 -9.45 14.31
C ILE A 48 14.62 -8.23 15.15
N VAL A 49 13.91 -7.25 14.57
CA VAL A 49 13.47 -6.06 15.31
C VAL A 49 12.53 -6.44 16.45
N VAL A 50 11.57 -7.34 16.22
CA VAL A 50 10.65 -7.82 17.25
C VAL A 50 11.40 -8.52 18.38
N LEU A 51 12.32 -9.43 18.05
CA LEU A 51 13.14 -10.14 19.03
C LEU A 51 14.00 -9.17 19.85
N PHE A 52 14.57 -8.15 19.21
CA PHE A 52 15.35 -7.14 19.89
C PHE A 52 14.50 -6.35 20.90
N VAL A 53 13.29 -5.92 20.50
CA VAL A 53 12.36 -5.23 21.42
C VAL A 53 11.95 -6.12 22.60
N LEU A 54 11.67 -7.41 22.35
CA LEU A 54 11.37 -8.38 23.41
C LEU A 54 12.52 -8.50 24.42
N LEU A 55 13.76 -8.59 23.93
CA LEU A 55 14.95 -8.64 24.77
C LEU A 55 15.06 -7.38 25.63
N LEU A 56 14.87 -6.20 25.04
CA LEU A 56 14.91 -4.94 25.79
C LEU A 56 13.86 -4.90 26.90
N MET A 57 12.64 -5.38 26.64
CA MET A 57 11.59 -5.45 27.65
C MET A 57 11.90 -6.40 28.82
N GLN A 58 12.80 -7.37 28.64
CA GLN A 58 13.25 -8.22 29.75
C GLN A 58 14.38 -7.60 30.58
N MET A 59 15.15 -6.68 29.99
CA MET A 59 16.28 -6.02 30.65
C MET A 59 15.89 -4.75 31.41
N VAL A 60 14.75 -4.16 31.06
CA VAL A 60 14.11 -3.03 31.77
C VAL A 60 13.20 -3.56 32.87
#